data_AF-A0A433PPH0-F1
#
_entry.id   AF-A0A433PPH0-F1
#
_cell.length_a   1.000
_cell.length_b   1.000
_cell.length_c   1.000
_cell.angle_alpha   90.00
_cell.angle_beta   90.00
_cell.angle_gamma   90.00
#
_symmetry.space_group_name_H-M   'P 1'
#
loop_
_entity.id
_entity.type
_entity.pdbx_description
1 polymer ?
#
loop_
_entity_poly.entity_id
_entity_poly.type
_entity_poly.pdbx_seq_one_letter_code
_entity_poly.pdbx_strand_id
1 'polypeptide(L)'
;MSLLSYNGGSVVAMAGKNCIAIATDKRLGQQYMTISTEFEKIFPATDKTYYGLPGLATDVQTLAETFRFKINMYRMREERQIEPKTLAHMVSSTLYEKRWI
;
A
#
# COMPACT_ATOMS: atom_id res chain seq x y z
N MET A 1 18.55 -10.18 -10.23
CA MET A 1 17.13 -9.78 -10.14
C MET A 1 16.91 -9.12 -8.79
N SER A 2 16.20 -8.01 -8.74
CA SER A 2 15.87 -7.36 -7.46
C SER A 2 14.84 -8.19 -6.68
N LEU A 3 14.85 -8.11 -5.35
CA LEU A 3 13.82 -8.74 -4.51
C LEU A 3 12.40 -8.21 -4.87
N LEU A 4 12.32 -6.95 -5.28
CA LEU A 4 11.08 -6.31 -5.73
C LEU A 4 10.45 -6.98 -6.97
N SER A 5 11.28 -7.57 -7.84
CA SER A 5 10.79 -8.29 -9.04
C SER A 5 10.39 -9.74 -8.78
N TYR A 6 10.54 -10.25 -7.55
CA TYR A 6 10.31 -11.67 -7.24
C TYR A 6 8.84 -12.09 -7.43
N ASN A 7 7.91 -11.32 -6.84
CA ASN A 7 6.48 -11.53 -7.05
C ASN A 7 5.93 -10.72 -8.23
N GLY A 8 6.66 -9.66 -8.62
CA GLY A 8 6.23 -8.69 -9.60
C GLY A 8 5.10 -7.80 -9.06
N GLY A 9 4.32 -7.25 -9.98
CA GLY A 9 3.20 -6.38 -9.67
C GLY A 9 3.50 -4.91 -9.97
N SER A 10 2.45 -4.18 -10.30
CA SER A 10 2.48 -2.79 -10.72
C SER A 10 1.26 -2.07 -10.18
N VAL A 11 1.50 -0.91 -9.58
CA VAL A 11 0.45 0.00 -9.12
C VAL A 11 0.67 1.34 -9.82
N VAL A 12 -0.41 1.94 -10.32
CA VAL A 12 -0.39 3.28 -10.90
C VAL A 12 -1.53 4.11 -10.33
N ALA A 13 -1.26 5.40 -10.09
CA ALA A 13 -2.27 6.37 -9.71
C ALA A 13 -2.23 7.57 -10.67
N MET A 14 -3.40 8.10 -11.00
CA MET A 14 -3.57 9.23 -11.90
C MET A 14 -4.52 10.26 -11.28
N ALA A 15 -4.17 11.54 -11.38
CA ALA A 15 -5.04 12.64 -11.00
C ALA A 15 -5.75 13.21 -12.24
N GLY A 16 -7.06 13.37 -12.14
CA GLY A 16 -7.89 14.05 -13.12
C GLY A 16 -8.49 15.34 -12.55
N LYS A 17 -9.42 15.96 -13.28
CA LYS A 17 -10.13 17.15 -12.79
C LYS A 17 -11.11 16.73 -11.69
N ASN A 18 -10.83 17.12 -10.44
CA ASN A 18 -11.63 16.80 -9.25
C ASN A 18 -11.82 15.29 -8.97
N CYS A 19 -10.97 14.43 -9.54
CA CYS A 19 -11.02 12.99 -9.32
C CYS A 19 -9.62 12.38 -9.32
N ILE A 20 -9.51 11.19 -8.74
CA ILE A 20 -8.29 10.38 -8.76
C ILE A 20 -8.68 8.95 -9.15
N ALA A 21 -7.77 8.27 -9.83
CA ALA A 21 -7.90 6.86 -10.17
C ALA A 21 -6.63 6.12 -9.71
N ILE A 22 -6.81 4.92 -9.16
CA ILE A 22 -5.73 4.01 -8.81
C ILE A 22 -6.02 2.64 -9.43
N ALA A 23 -5.02 2.03 -10.03
CA ALA A 23 -5.13 0.74 -10.69
C ALA A 23 -3.93 -0.15 -10.34
N THR A 24 -4.18 -1.45 -10.27
CA THR A 24 -3.16 -2.47 -10.03
C THR A 24 -3.42 -3.69 -10.90
N ASP A 25 -2.37 -4.44 -11.20
CA ASP A 25 -2.51 -5.82 -11.63
C ASP A 25 -2.91 -6.72 -10.43
N LYS A 26 -3.57 -7.83 -10.72
CA LYS A 26 -3.99 -8.81 -9.70
C LYS A 26 -3.10 -10.05 -9.62
N ARG A 27 -2.02 -10.11 -10.41
CA ARG A 27 -1.14 -11.28 -10.44
C ARG A 27 -0.30 -11.36 -9.17
N LEU A 28 -0.24 -12.55 -8.59
CA LEU A 28 0.79 -12.96 -7.63
C LEU A 28 1.66 -14.02 -8.31
N GLY A 29 2.92 -13.66 -8.58
CA GLY A 29 3.90 -14.59 -9.12
C GLY A 29 4.86 -15.12 -8.07
N GLN A 30 5.52 -16.22 -8.41
CA GLN A 30 6.80 -16.61 -7.85
C GLN A 30 7.76 -16.76 -9.04
N GLN A 31 8.52 -15.70 -9.29
CA GLN A 31 9.29 -15.54 -10.52
C GLN A 31 8.38 -15.72 -11.76
N TYR A 32 8.68 -16.71 -12.59
CA TYR A 32 7.93 -17.02 -13.81
C TYR A 32 6.62 -17.78 -13.57
N MET A 33 6.45 -18.40 -12.41
CA MET A 33 5.23 -19.14 -12.08
C MET A 33 4.15 -18.18 -11.56
N THR A 34 2.92 -18.28 -12.08
CA THR A 34 1.76 -17.55 -11.52
C THR A 34 1.09 -18.41 -10.46
N ILE A 35 0.96 -17.87 -9.24
CA ILE A 35 0.30 -18.55 -8.12
C ILE A 35 -1.18 -18.17 -8.07
N SER A 36 -1.49 -16.88 -8.22
CA SER A 36 -2.86 -16.38 -8.16
C SER A 36 -3.05 -15.20 -9.13
N THR A 37 -4.30 -15.00 -9.55
CA THR A 37 -4.74 -13.88 -10.38
C THR A 37 -5.70 -12.95 -9.65
N GLU A 38 -5.89 -13.14 -8.34
CA GLU A 38 -6.81 -12.35 -7.51
C GLU A 38 -6.11 -11.89 -6.22
N PHE A 39 -4.90 -11.35 -6.35
CA PHE A 39 -4.14 -10.80 -5.22
C PHE A 39 -4.38 -9.29 -5.08
N GLU A 40 -4.86 -8.87 -3.91
CA GLU A 40 -5.15 -7.48 -3.60
C GLU A 40 -3.87 -6.71 -3.26
N LYS A 41 -3.67 -5.56 -3.92
CA LYS A 41 -2.52 -4.66 -3.70
C LYS A 41 -2.92 -3.23 -3.34
N ILE A 42 -4.23 -2.92 -3.38
CA ILE A 42 -4.78 -1.60 -3.08
C ILE A 42 -5.64 -1.76 -1.84
N PHE A 43 -5.39 -0.94 -0.84
CA PHE A 43 -6.09 -1.01 0.45
C PHE A 43 -6.72 0.36 0.78
N PRO A 44 -7.92 0.37 1.39
CA PRO A 44 -8.55 1.61 1.83
C PRO A 44 -7.87 2.13 3.11
N ALA A 45 -7.57 3.43 3.15
CA ALA A 45 -7.19 4.13 4.37
C ALA A 45 -8.38 4.87 4.99
N THR A 46 -9.16 5.56 4.15
CA THR A 46 -10.39 6.27 4.52
C THR A 46 -11.39 6.17 3.37
N ASP A 47 -12.59 6.74 3.52
CA ASP A 47 -13.64 6.71 2.48
C ASP A 47 -13.20 7.36 1.16
N LYS A 48 -12.19 8.23 1.20
CA LYS A 48 -11.68 9.00 0.05
C LYS A 48 -10.20 8.77 -0.25
N THR A 49 -9.52 7.90 0.51
CA THR A 49 -8.07 7.70 0.39
C THR A 49 -7.73 6.23 0.32
N TYR A 50 -7.00 5.86 -0.72
CA TYR A 50 -6.48 4.52 -0.95
C TYR A 50 -4.96 4.59 -1.08
N TYR A 51 -4.29 3.50 -0.71
CA TYR A 51 -2.86 3.32 -0.94
C TYR A 51 -2.62 1.98 -1.60
N GLY A 52 -1.65 1.93 -2.51
CA GLY A 52 -1.27 0.71 -3.21
C GLY A 52 0.18 0.34 -2.92
N LEU A 53 0.42 -0.95 -2.68
CA LEU A 53 1.72 -1.49 -2.30
C LEU A 53 2.16 -2.54 -3.33
N PRO A 54 3.08 -2.21 -4.25
CA PRO A 54 3.74 -3.19 -5.09
C PRO A 54 5.01 -3.74 -4.42
N GLY A 55 5.52 -4.87 -4.91
CA GLY A 55 6.79 -5.45 -4.49
C GLY A 55 6.66 -6.85 -3.92
N LEU A 56 7.42 -7.14 -2.85
CA LEU A 56 7.43 -8.46 -2.22
C LEU A 56 6.09 -8.70 -1.51
N ALA A 57 5.42 -9.81 -1.81
CA ALA A 57 4.07 -10.08 -1.33
C ALA A 57 3.98 -10.15 0.21
N THR A 58 5.05 -10.62 0.87
CA THR A 58 5.13 -10.65 2.34
C THR A 58 5.14 -9.23 2.92
N ASP A 59 5.88 -8.31 2.30
CA ASP A 59 5.97 -6.92 2.76
C ASP A 59 4.66 -6.19 2.49
N VAL A 60 4.00 -6.47 1.37
CA VAL A 60 2.67 -5.93 1.04
C VAL A 60 1.66 -6.27 2.13
N GLN A 61 1.56 -7.55 2.53
CA GLN A 61 0.64 -7.97 3.58
C GLN A 61 1.01 -7.38 4.95
N THR A 62 2.29 -7.42 5.31
CA THR A 62 2.78 -6.92 6.60
C THR A 62 2.55 -5.42 6.75
N LEU A 63 2.84 -4.65 5.70
CA LEU A 63 2.65 -3.20 5.70
C LEU A 63 1.18 -2.83 5.64
N ALA A 64 0.34 -3.55 4.90
CA ALA A 64 -1.11 -3.32 4.89
C ALA A 64 -1.70 -3.43 6.30
N GLU A 65 -1.35 -4.48 7.05
CA GLU A 65 -1.80 -4.64 8.44
C GLU A 65 -1.22 -3.57 9.37
N THR A 66 0.06 -3.22 9.19
CA THR A 66 0.72 -2.15 9.97
C THR A 66 0.06 -0.80 9.75
N PHE A 67 -0.25 -0.44 8.50
CA PHE A 67 -0.92 0.82 8.16
C PHE A 67 -2.35 0.82 8.65
N ARG A 68 -3.10 -0.29 8.50
CA ARG A 68 -4.44 -0.43 9.08
C ARG A 68 -4.43 -0.16 10.58
N PHE A 69 -3.47 -0.73 11.31
CA PHE A 69 -3.30 -0.48 12.74
C PHE A 69 -2.98 0.99 13.04
N LYS A 70 -1.96 1.58 12.38
CA LYS A 70 -1.56 2.98 12.63
C LYS A 70 -2.68 3.97 12.29
N ILE A 71 -3.45 3.74 11.22
CA ILE A 71 -4.60 4.57 10.83
C ILE A 71 -5.73 4.48 11.88
N ASN A 72 -6.08 3.27 12.33
CA ASN A 72 -7.10 3.08 13.36
C ASN A 72 -6.71 3.76 14.67
N MET A 73 -5.44 3.62 15.08
CA MET A 73 -4.90 4.30 16.26
C MET A 73 -4.95 5.83 16.12
N TYR A 74 -4.63 6.37 14.95
CA TYR A 74 -4.73 7.80 14.68
C TYR A 74 -6.18 8.27 14.82
N ARG A 75 -7.13 7.56 14.18
CA ARG A 75 -8.56 7.88 14.24
C ARG A 75 -9.10 7.88 15.67
N MET A 76 -8.69 6.92 16.50
CA MET A 76 -9.13 6.84 17.90
C MET A 76 -8.52 7.94 18.78
N ARG A 77 -7.28 8.36 18.52
CA ARG A 77 -6.58 9.37 19.33
C ARG A 77 -7.00 10.79 19.01
N GLU A 78 -7.18 11.08 17.73
CA GLU A 78 -7.43 12.44 17.24
C GLU A 78 -8.92 12.69 16.94
N GLU A 79 -9.76 11.66 17.08
CA GLU A 79 -11.20 11.67 16.78
C GLU A 79 -11.54 12.19 15.36
N ARG A 80 -10.58 12.13 14.44
CA ARG A 80 -10.72 12.62 13.05
C ARG A 80 -10.17 11.63 12.05
N GLN A 81 -10.68 11.70 10.82
CA GLN A 81 -10.12 10.94 9.71
C GLN A 81 -8.74 11.49 9.33
N ILE A 82 -7.84 10.60 8.91
CA ILE A 82 -6.51 11.00 8.48
C ILE A 82 -6.56 11.69 7.11
N GLU A 83 -5.94 12.86 7.03
CA GLU A 83 -5.78 13.60 5.77
C GLU A 83 -4.74 12.91 4.87
N PRO A 84 -4.90 12.92 3.52
CA PRO A 84 -3.98 12.23 2.60
C PRO A 84 -2.51 12.64 2.77
N LYS A 85 -2.25 13.92 3.07
CA LYS A 85 -0.90 14.43 3.33
C LYS A 85 -0.30 13.84 4.61
N THR A 86 -1.10 13.74 5.67
CA THR A 86 -0.67 13.13 6.94
C THR A 86 -0.42 11.64 6.78
N LEU A 87 -1.25 10.94 5.98
CA LEU A 87 -1.02 9.54 5.63
C LEU A 87 0.32 9.36 4.91
N ALA A 88 0.64 10.20 3.94
CA ALA A 88 1.93 10.14 3.24
C ALA A 88 3.12 10.31 4.20
N HIS A 89 3.02 11.22 5.18
CA HIS A 89 4.05 11.38 6.21
C HIS A 89 4.17 10.14 7.12
N MET A 90 3.05 9.54 7.54
CA MET A 90 3.03 8.29 8.32
C MET A 90 3.68 7.13 7.54
N VAL A 91 3.39 7.00 6.25
CA VAL A 91 3.99 5.97 5.40
C VAL A 91 5.50 6.19 5.29
N SER A 92 5.94 7.42 5.01
CA SER A 92 7.36 7.75 4.92
C SER A 92 8.12 7.46 6.22
N SER A 93 7.57 7.82 7.38
CA SER A 93 8.22 7.55 8.66
C SER A 93 8.29 6.05 8.94
N THR A 94 7.21 5.32 8.69
CA THR A 94 7.14 3.86 8.92
C THR A 94 8.15 3.10 8.06
N LEU A 95 8.31 3.47 6.79
CA LEU A 95 9.31 2.84 5.92
C LEU A 95 10.74 3.19 6.37
N TYR A 96 10.96 4.40 6.86
CA TYR A 96 12.28 4.84 7.32
C TYR A 96 12.68 4.24 8.68
N GLU A 97 11.73 3.85 9.54
CA GLU A 97 11.98 3.11 10.78
C GLU A 97 12.82 1.84 10.54
N LYS A 98 12.75 1.25 9.33
CA LYS A 98 13.48 0.04 8.92
C LYS A 98 14.64 0.33 7.96
N ARG A 99 15.28 1.51 8.05
CA ARG A 99 16.33 1.93 7.10
C ARG A 99 17.56 1.01 7.03
N TRP A 100 17.95 0.36 8.13
CA TRP A 100 19.23 -0.37 8.25
C TRP A 100 19.08 -1.83 8.71
N ILE A 101 17.85 -2.31 8.85
CA ILE A 101 17.57 -3.72 9.19
C ILE A 101 17.74 -4.58 7.95
#